data_AF-A0A3D5KL46-F1
#
_entry.id   AF-A0A3D5KL46-F1
#
_cell.length_a   1.000
_cell.length_b   1.000
_cell.length_c   1.000
_cell.angle_alpha   90.00
_cell.angle_beta   90.00
_cell.angle_gamma   90.00
#
_symmetry.space_group_name_H-M   'P 1'
#
loop_
_entity.id
_entity.type
_entity.pdbx_description
1 polymer ?
#
loop_
_entity_poly.entity_id
_entity_poly.type
_entity_poly.pdbx_seq_one_letter_code
_entity_poly.pdbx_strand_id
1 'polypeptide(L)'
;MKCFVFFKLNLSMKTRIFQIVALFILACSSVGLVPRERRLVWSDEFNYSGPPSRKHWSYELGDGCPTNCGWGNNEAEYYTKDPKNIRVEDGFLIIEARRDSMINGKNYSSAKLVSKRKGNWKYGRMEIKAKLPKGIGSWPAIWMLPTDSKYGGWPTCGEIDIMEHVGYDP
;
A
#
# COMPACT_ATOMS: atom_id res chain seq x y z
N MET A 1 16.78 7.83 -13.09
CA MET A 1 17.45 9.15 -13.13
C MET A 1 18.94 8.94 -12.92
N LYS A 2 19.77 9.36 -13.91
CA LYS A 2 21.27 9.43 -13.95
C LYS A 2 22.01 8.06 -13.84
N CYS A 3 23.18 7.81 -14.44
CA CYS A 3 24.29 8.67 -14.87
C CYS A 3 25.09 7.98 -16.00
N PHE A 4 25.58 8.72 -17.00
CA PHE A 4 26.55 8.25 -17.99
C PHE A 4 27.95 8.70 -17.58
N VAL A 5 28.94 7.81 -17.68
CA VAL A 5 30.36 8.13 -17.53
C VAL A 5 31.05 7.82 -18.86
N PHE A 6 31.59 8.84 -19.52
CA PHE A 6 32.46 8.68 -20.69
C PHE A 6 33.91 8.94 -20.25
N PHE A 7 34.79 7.97 -20.49
CA PHE A 7 36.24 8.20 -20.45
C PHE A 7 36.74 8.46 -21.85
N LYS A 8 37.36 9.63 -22.07
CA LYS A 8 38.04 10.01 -23.31
C LYS A 8 39.55 9.78 -23.09
N LEU A 9 40.09 8.71 -23.66
CA LEU A 9 41.54 8.47 -23.71
C LEU A 9 42.08 8.98 -25.05
N ASN A 10 43.02 9.91 -24.96
CA ASN A 10 43.81 10.39 -26.10
C ASN A 10 45.16 9.64 -26.03
N LEU A 11 45.45 8.78 -27.00
CA LEU A 11 46.77 8.18 -27.16
C LEU A 11 47.20 8.21 -28.63
N SER A 12 48.34 8.86 -28.84
CA SER A 12 49.03 9.00 -30.13
C SER A 12 49.74 7.68 -30.49
N MET A 13 49.70 7.37 -31.79
CA MET A 13 50.12 6.13 -32.44
C MET A 13 51.54 5.65 -32.09
N LYS A 14 51.73 4.31 -32.07
CA LYS A 14 52.78 3.63 -32.86
C LYS A 14 52.56 2.10 -32.94
N THR A 15 52.35 1.66 -34.18
CA THR A 15 52.86 0.41 -34.80
C THR A 15 52.47 -0.96 -34.21
N ARG A 16 51.48 -1.59 -34.87
CA ARG A 16 51.40 -3.01 -35.30
C ARG A 16 51.30 -4.17 -34.28
N ILE A 17 50.89 -3.95 -33.02
CA ILE A 17 50.55 -5.08 -32.10
C ILE A 17 49.09 -4.98 -31.58
N PHE A 18 48.20 -4.29 -32.32
CA PHE A 18 46.87 -3.94 -31.81
C PHE A 18 45.68 -4.79 -32.31
N GLN A 19 45.91 -5.89 -33.05
CA GLN A 19 44.80 -6.69 -33.60
C GLN A 19 44.38 -7.88 -32.75
N ILE A 20 45.18 -8.33 -31.77
CA ILE A 20 44.84 -9.53 -30.98
C ILE A 20 44.24 -9.17 -29.60
N VAL A 21 44.61 -8.03 -29.01
CA VAL A 21 44.09 -7.61 -27.69
C VAL A 21 42.74 -6.87 -27.81
N ALA A 22 42.43 -6.31 -28.98
CA ALA A 22 41.16 -5.61 -29.21
C ALA A 22 39.93 -6.55 -29.25
N LEU A 23 40.13 -7.86 -29.42
CA LEU A 23 39.03 -8.83 -29.51
C LEU A 23 38.49 -9.30 -28.15
N PHE A 24 39.22 -9.09 -27.06
CA PHE A 24 38.80 -9.55 -25.72
C PHE A 24 38.15 -8.47 -24.85
N ILE A 25 38.25 -7.19 -25.21
CA ILE A 25 37.64 -6.09 -24.43
C ILE A 25 36.21 -5.78 -24.90
N LEU A 26 35.78 -6.30 -26.06
CA LEU A 26 34.42 -6.06 -26.60
C LEU A 26 33.35 -7.02 -26.09
N ALA A 27 33.66 -7.89 -25.12
CA ALA A 27 32.70 -8.78 -24.46
C ALA A 27 32.41 -8.35 -23.02
N CYS A 28 32.58 -7.07 -22.66
CA CYS A 28 31.81 -6.51 -21.56
C CYS A 28 30.41 -6.20 -22.10
N SER A 29 29.65 -7.26 -22.38
CA SER A 29 28.22 -7.14 -22.60
C SER A 29 27.68 -6.37 -21.42
N SER A 30 27.11 -5.21 -21.70
CA SER A 30 26.18 -4.55 -20.80
C SER A 30 25.15 -5.61 -20.40
N VAL A 31 25.35 -6.23 -19.24
CA VAL A 31 24.27 -6.87 -18.51
C VAL A 31 23.41 -5.69 -18.06
N GLY A 32 22.67 -5.12 -19.01
CA GLY A 32 21.59 -4.22 -18.71
C GLY A 32 20.70 -5.01 -17.78
N LEU A 33 20.54 -4.52 -16.55
CA LEU A 33 19.47 -4.98 -15.70
C LEU A 33 18.20 -4.83 -16.53
N VAL A 34 17.69 -5.93 -17.11
CA VAL A 34 16.40 -5.94 -17.79
C VAL A 34 15.42 -5.45 -16.73
N PRO A 35 14.85 -4.24 -16.88
CA PRO A 35 13.94 -3.73 -15.87
C PRO A 35 12.83 -4.76 -15.77
N ARG A 36 12.64 -5.34 -14.59
CA ARG A 36 11.62 -6.37 -14.40
C ARG A 36 10.29 -5.71 -14.77
N GLU A 37 9.72 -6.13 -15.91
CA GLU A 37 8.49 -5.53 -16.44
C GLU A 37 7.40 -5.74 -15.40
N ARG A 38 6.85 -4.64 -14.89
CA ARG A 38 5.80 -4.69 -13.88
C ARG A 38 4.47 -4.71 -14.62
N ARG A 39 3.77 -5.84 -14.51
CA ARG A 39 2.41 -5.98 -15.02
C ARG A 39 1.40 -5.63 -13.93
N LEU A 40 0.47 -4.73 -14.22
CA LEU A 40 -0.68 -4.51 -13.36
C LEU A 40 -1.57 -5.77 -13.38
N VAL A 41 -1.79 -6.36 -12.21
CA VAL A 41 -2.63 -7.58 -12.07
C VAL A 41 -3.96 -7.31 -11.39
N TRP A 42 -4.08 -6.16 -10.71
CA TRP A 42 -5.29 -5.75 -10.01
C TRP A 42 -5.21 -4.25 -9.71
N SER A 43 -6.35 -3.57 -9.77
CA SER A 43 -6.52 -2.24 -9.20
C SER A 43 -8.00 -1.96 -8.89
N ASP A 44 -8.22 -0.98 -8.02
CA ASP A 44 -9.50 -0.32 -7.82
C ASP A 44 -9.27 1.19 -7.93
N GLU A 45 -9.63 1.74 -9.09
CA GLU A 45 -9.44 3.17 -9.39
C GLU A 45 -10.59 4.03 -8.86
N PHE A 46 -11.61 3.43 -8.25
CA PHE A 46 -12.74 4.15 -7.65
C PHE A 46 -13.51 5.07 -8.63
N ASN A 47 -13.49 4.74 -9.94
CA ASN A 47 -14.19 5.46 -11.01
C ASN A 47 -15.69 5.13 -11.07
N TYR A 48 -16.39 5.26 -9.95
CA TYR A 48 -17.84 5.05 -9.81
C TYR A 48 -18.38 5.83 -8.61
N SER A 49 -19.70 5.90 -8.46
CA SER A 49 -20.33 6.51 -7.29
C SER A 49 -21.12 5.48 -6.49
N GLY A 50 -21.12 5.63 -5.17
CA GLY A 50 -21.89 4.78 -4.25
C GLY A 50 -21.01 3.93 -3.34
N PRO A 51 -21.52 2.79 -2.82
CA PRO A 51 -20.74 1.99 -1.87
C PRO A 51 -19.55 1.31 -2.56
N PRO A 52 -18.40 1.13 -1.87
CA PRO A 52 -17.29 0.33 -2.34
C PRO A 52 -17.71 -1.04 -2.91
N SER A 53 -17.10 -1.41 -4.04
CA SER A 53 -17.44 -2.64 -4.74
C SER A 53 -17.28 -3.88 -3.86
N ARG A 54 -18.38 -4.62 -3.66
CA ARG A 54 -18.37 -5.88 -2.90
C ARG A 54 -17.52 -6.97 -3.54
N LYS A 55 -17.15 -6.83 -4.82
CA LYS A 55 -16.21 -7.70 -5.50
C LYS A 55 -14.81 -7.60 -4.88
N HIS A 56 -14.42 -6.40 -4.43
CA HIS A 56 -13.09 -6.11 -3.94
C HIS A 56 -13.02 -6.00 -2.41
N TRP A 57 -14.08 -5.48 -1.79
CA TRP A 57 -14.04 -5.05 -0.39
C TRP A 57 -15.16 -5.64 0.46
N SER A 58 -14.83 -5.97 1.70
CA SER A 58 -15.75 -6.27 2.80
C SER A 58 -15.61 -5.20 3.89
N TYR A 59 -16.64 -5.05 4.72
CA TYR A 59 -16.63 -4.14 5.87
C TYR A 59 -16.37 -4.95 7.14
N GLU A 60 -15.43 -4.50 7.95
CA GLU A 60 -15.35 -4.88 9.37
C GLU A 60 -16.22 -3.89 10.15
N LEU A 61 -17.12 -4.40 10.99
CA LEU A 61 -18.15 -3.62 11.66
C LEU A 61 -17.97 -3.66 13.17
N GLY A 62 -18.38 -2.58 13.83
CA GLY A 62 -18.37 -2.45 15.28
C GLY A 62 -17.02 -2.04 15.85
N ASP A 63 -16.81 -2.38 17.12
CA ASP A 63 -15.67 -1.97 17.93
C ASP A 63 -14.79 -3.16 18.35
N GLY A 64 -14.90 -4.27 17.64
CA GLY A 64 -14.12 -5.50 17.87
C GLY A 64 -14.63 -6.38 19.01
N CYS A 65 -15.67 -5.97 19.75
CA CYS A 65 -16.25 -6.79 20.82
C CYS A 65 -17.03 -8.01 20.29
N PRO A 66 -17.15 -9.10 21.09
CA PRO A 66 -16.58 -9.27 22.44
C PRO A 66 -15.12 -9.76 22.45
N THR A 67 -14.59 -10.18 21.30
CA THR A 67 -13.32 -10.92 21.23
C THR A 67 -12.09 -10.02 21.32
N ASN A 68 -12.16 -8.81 20.78
CA ASN A 68 -11.05 -7.87 20.67
C ASN A 68 -11.56 -6.43 20.79
N CYS A 69 -12.27 -6.13 21.88
CA CYS A 69 -12.85 -4.81 22.13
C CYS A 69 -11.82 -3.68 21.97
N GLY A 70 -12.22 -2.57 21.34
CA GLY A 70 -11.32 -1.49 20.96
C GLY A 70 -10.26 -1.92 19.94
N TRP A 71 -10.56 -2.97 19.17
CA TRP A 71 -9.70 -3.59 18.15
C TRP A 71 -8.28 -3.95 18.63
N GLY A 72 -8.09 -4.11 19.94
CA GLY A 72 -6.80 -4.41 20.57
C GLY A 72 -5.98 -3.17 20.93
N ASN A 73 -6.41 -1.98 20.52
CA ASN A 73 -5.66 -0.72 20.64
C ASN A 73 -6.41 0.36 21.43
N ASN A 74 -7.49 0.00 22.13
CA ASN A 74 -8.40 0.96 22.77
C ASN A 74 -9.00 1.98 21.79
N GLU A 75 -9.27 1.53 20.56
CA GLU A 75 -9.92 2.31 19.51
C GLU A 75 -11.30 2.84 19.98
N ALA A 76 -11.55 4.12 19.70
CA ALA A 76 -12.67 4.88 20.25
C ALA A 76 -13.91 4.89 19.34
N GLU A 77 -13.73 4.48 18.09
CA GLU A 77 -14.75 4.47 17.06
C GLU A 77 -15.55 3.17 17.00
N TYR A 78 -16.72 3.27 16.39
CA TYR A 78 -17.53 2.15 15.97
C TYR A 78 -17.53 2.11 14.44
N TYR A 79 -16.96 1.06 13.84
CA TYR A 79 -16.91 0.94 12.39
C TYR A 79 -18.29 0.63 11.81
N THR A 80 -18.69 1.37 10.78
CA THR A 80 -19.97 1.23 10.11
C THR A 80 -19.80 1.02 8.60
N LYS A 81 -20.92 0.74 7.94
CA LYS A 81 -21.07 0.76 6.47
C LYS A 81 -21.98 1.90 6.01
N ASP A 82 -22.22 2.89 6.87
CA ASP A 82 -23.05 4.04 6.55
C ASP A 82 -22.35 4.89 5.47
N PRO A 83 -23.06 5.34 4.42
CA PRO A 83 -22.51 6.23 3.41
C PRO A 83 -21.81 7.50 3.98
N LYS A 84 -22.20 7.96 5.17
CA LYS A 84 -21.52 9.05 5.88
C LYS A 84 -20.09 8.72 6.29
N ASN A 85 -19.81 7.46 6.63
CA ASN A 85 -18.47 7.01 6.98
C ASN A 85 -17.70 6.46 5.78
N ILE A 86 -18.39 5.94 4.76
CA ILE A 86 -17.74 5.29 3.64
C ILE A 86 -18.53 5.34 2.35
N ARG A 87 -17.91 5.90 1.32
CA ARG A 87 -18.51 6.05 -0.01
C ARG A 87 -17.43 6.23 -1.07
N VAL A 88 -17.78 5.93 -2.31
CA VAL A 88 -17.01 6.32 -3.48
C VAL A 88 -17.71 7.50 -4.14
N GLU A 89 -16.98 8.58 -4.33
CA GLU A 89 -17.47 9.85 -4.85
C GLU A 89 -16.28 10.61 -5.47
N ASP A 90 -16.52 11.33 -6.57
CA ASP A 90 -15.52 12.15 -7.27
C ASP A 90 -14.21 11.43 -7.65
N GLY A 91 -14.28 10.11 -7.91
CA GLY A 91 -13.11 9.30 -8.25
C GLY A 91 -12.25 8.89 -7.04
N PHE A 92 -12.77 9.03 -5.83
CA PHE A 92 -12.07 8.66 -4.60
C PHE A 92 -12.91 7.73 -3.74
N LEU A 93 -12.25 6.77 -3.11
CA LEU A 93 -12.76 6.17 -1.88
C LEU A 93 -12.62 7.18 -0.74
N ILE A 94 -13.75 7.56 -0.15
CA ILE A 94 -13.82 8.43 1.01
C ILE A 94 -14.10 7.56 2.23
N ILE A 95 -13.18 7.56 3.19
CA ILE A 95 -13.38 7.05 4.56
C ILE A 95 -13.38 8.26 5.49
N GLU A 96 -14.47 8.44 6.21
CA GLU A 96 -14.72 9.64 7.00
C GLU A 96 -15.02 9.25 8.45
N ALA A 97 -14.09 9.60 9.35
CA ALA A 97 -14.32 9.50 10.78
C ALA A 97 -15.20 10.68 11.22
N ARG A 98 -16.23 10.40 12.02
CA ARG A 98 -17.19 11.41 12.45
C ARG A 98 -17.43 11.30 13.95
N ARG A 99 -17.67 12.46 14.57
CA ARG A 99 -18.23 12.54 15.92
C ARG A 99 -19.74 12.67 15.77
N ASP A 100 -20.40 11.52 15.63
CA ASP A 100 -21.86 11.46 15.55
C ASP A 100 -22.44 11.20 16.96
N SER A 101 -23.76 11.34 17.10
CA SER A 101 -24.49 10.91 18.29
C SER A 101 -24.15 9.46 18.64
N MET A 102 -24.02 9.14 19.94
CA MET A 102 -23.52 7.87 20.46
C MET A 102 -24.05 6.63 19.70
N ILE A 103 -23.15 5.87 19.08
CA ILE A 103 -23.46 4.59 18.41
C ILE A 103 -22.91 3.47 19.28
N ASN A 104 -23.81 2.63 19.81
CA ASN A 104 -23.45 1.49 20.66
C ASN A 104 -22.45 1.86 21.80
N GLY A 105 -22.68 3.00 22.46
CA GLY A 105 -21.80 3.49 23.54
C GLY A 105 -20.53 4.22 23.07
N LYS A 106 -20.27 4.34 21.76
CA LYS A 106 -19.11 5.05 21.20
C LYS A 106 -19.49 6.42 20.66
N ASN A 107 -18.62 7.40 20.87
CA ASN A 107 -18.82 8.80 20.43
C ASN A 107 -18.28 9.09 19.02
N TYR A 108 -17.63 8.10 18.40
CA TYR A 108 -17.06 8.23 17.07
C TYR A 108 -17.52 7.10 16.18
N SER A 109 -17.72 7.40 14.90
CA SER A 109 -18.00 6.45 13.85
C SER A 109 -16.91 6.56 12.78
N SER A 110 -16.58 5.45 12.12
CA SER A 110 -15.63 5.43 11.02
C SER A 110 -15.93 4.23 10.11
N ALA A 111 -15.02 3.86 9.20
CA ALA A 111 -15.13 2.64 8.43
C ALA A 111 -13.79 1.89 8.32
N LYS A 112 -13.88 0.56 8.26
CA LYS A 112 -12.75 -0.36 8.07
C LYS A 112 -13.06 -1.31 6.92
N LEU A 113 -12.30 -1.20 5.84
CA LEU A 113 -12.41 -2.08 4.67
C LEU A 113 -11.31 -3.14 4.67
N VAL A 114 -11.67 -4.34 4.23
CA VAL A 114 -10.73 -5.45 4.05
C VAL A 114 -10.96 -6.14 2.71
N SER A 115 -9.88 -6.62 2.08
CA SER A 115 -9.92 -7.42 0.84
C SER A 115 -9.82 -8.93 1.10
N LYS A 116 -9.97 -9.36 2.36
CA LYS A 116 -9.84 -10.77 2.77
C LYS A 116 -10.71 -11.68 1.90
N ARG A 117 -10.08 -12.67 1.24
CA ARG A 117 -10.69 -13.61 0.27
C ARG A 117 -11.30 -12.97 -0.99
N LYS A 118 -10.94 -11.71 -1.30
CA LYS A 118 -11.36 -10.97 -2.51
C LYS A 118 -10.17 -10.55 -3.36
N GLY A 119 -9.01 -10.36 -2.73
CA GLY A 119 -7.72 -10.20 -3.38
C GLY A 119 -6.61 -10.39 -2.36
N ASN A 120 -5.70 -11.33 -2.63
CA ASN A 120 -4.54 -11.59 -1.81
C ASN A 120 -3.35 -11.95 -2.70
N TRP A 121 -2.24 -11.25 -2.51
CA TRP A 121 -1.05 -11.40 -3.34
C TRP A 121 0.12 -11.79 -2.46
N LYS A 122 0.84 -12.83 -2.88
CA LYS A 122 2.13 -13.17 -2.30
C LYS A 122 3.19 -12.52 -3.16
N TYR A 123 3.91 -11.56 -2.57
CA TYR A 123 4.86 -10.68 -3.24
C TYR A 123 4.18 -9.70 -4.23
N GLY A 124 4.94 -8.69 -4.64
CA GLY A 124 4.49 -7.68 -5.60
C GLY A 124 4.86 -6.27 -5.15
N ARG A 125 4.32 -5.30 -5.87
CA ARG A 125 4.36 -3.88 -5.50
C ARG A 125 2.93 -3.43 -5.27
N MET A 126 2.68 -2.87 -4.09
CA MET A 126 1.43 -2.17 -3.79
C MET A 126 1.68 -0.67 -3.89
N GLU A 127 0.79 0.03 -4.58
CA GLU A 127 0.82 1.49 -4.71
C GLU A 127 -0.55 2.02 -4.32
N ILE A 128 -0.56 2.95 -3.37
CA ILE A 128 -1.76 3.61 -2.91
C ILE A 128 -1.51 5.11 -2.97
N LYS A 129 -2.43 5.84 -3.59
CA LYS A 129 -2.44 7.31 -3.58
C LYS A 129 -3.56 7.75 -2.65
N ALA A 130 -3.19 8.31 -1.50
CA ALA A 130 -4.13 8.74 -0.47
C ALA A 130 -3.82 10.15 0.03
N LYS A 131 -4.86 10.86 0.47
CA LYS A 131 -4.75 12.07 1.28
C LYS A 131 -5.27 11.74 2.68
N LEU A 132 -4.48 12.04 3.69
CA LEU A 132 -4.81 11.70 5.07
C LEU A 132 -5.63 12.80 5.74
N PRO A 133 -6.52 12.45 6.69
CA PRO A 133 -7.19 13.43 7.53
C PRO A 133 -6.18 14.20 8.38
N LYS A 134 -6.59 15.39 8.82
CA LYS A 134 -5.90 16.16 9.84
C LYS A 134 -6.73 16.13 11.13
N GLY A 135 -6.06 16.14 12.28
CA GLY A 135 -6.72 16.31 13.58
C GLY A 135 -6.21 15.35 14.64
N ILE A 136 -6.13 15.87 15.86
CA ILE A 136 -5.70 15.13 17.05
C ILE A 136 -6.62 13.93 17.30
N GLY A 137 -5.99 12.77 17.50
CA GLY A 137 -6.68 11.49 17.70
C GLY A 137 -7.06 10.76 16.43
N SER A 138 -6.79 11.31 15.23
CA SER A 138 -6.93 10.54 14.00
C SER A 138 -5.79 9.54 13.84
N TRP A 139 -6.12 8.32 13.39
CA TRP A 139 -5.16 7.26 13.09
C TRP A 139 -5.54 6.55 11.78
N PRO A 140 -5.35 7.18 10.61
CA PRO A 140 -5.53 6.49 9.34
C PRO A 140 -4.42 5.46 9.13
N ALA A 141 -4.81 4.27 8.67
CA ALA A 141 -3.89 3.17 8.37
C ALA A 141 -4.20 2.53 7.00
N ILE A 142 -3.15 2.21 6.26
CA ILE A 142 -3.17 1.36 5.08
C ILE A 142 -2.17 0.25 5.35
N TRP A 143 -2.68 -0.95 5.53
CA TRP A 143 -1.92 -2.07 6.09
C TRP A 143 -2.39 -3.39 5.47
N MET A 144 -1.65 -4.46 5.73
CA MET A 144 -1.91 -5.78 5.18
C MET A 144 -1.79 -6.86 6.26
N LEU A 145 -2.77 -7.76 6.28
CA LEU A 145 -2.73 -9.03 7.00
C LEU A 145 -2.76 -10.21 6.03
N PRO A 146 -2.21 -11.37 6.42
CA PRO A 146 -2.40 -12.59 5.67
C PRO A 146 -3.88 -13.00 5.65
N THR A 147 -4.31 -13.63 4.55
CA THR A 147 -5.66 -14.20 4.47
C THR A 147 -5.86 -15.35 5.45
N ASP A 148 -4.81 -16.17 5.63
CA ASP A 148 -4.80 -17.34 6.49
C ASP A 148 -3.70 -17.25 7.54
N SER A 149 -4.03 -17.60 8.77
CA SER A 149 -3.12 -17.63 9.94
C SER A 149 -2.24 -18.89 9.96
N LYS A 150 -1.52 -19.16 8.86
CA LYS A 150 -0.74 -20.41 8.67
C LYS A 150 0.30 -20.64 9.77
N TYR A 151 0.85 -19.56 10.34
CA TYR A 151 1.93 -19.61 11.33
C TYR A 151 1.46 -19.26 12.75
N GLY A 152 0.15 -19.33 13.02
CA GLY A 152 -0.46 -18.93 14.29
C GLY A 152 -1.28 -17.64 14.18
N GLY A 153 -1.87 -17.20 15.29
CA GLY A 153 -2.64 -15.95 15.36
C GLY A 153 -1.77 -14.70 15.20
N TRP A 154 -2.37 -13.52 15.33
CA TRP A 154 -1.57 -12.30 15.48
C TRP A 154 -0.75 -12.37 16.78
N PRO A 155 0.53 -11.93 16.80
CA PRO A 155 1.28 -11.30 15.70
C PRO A 155 2.03 -12.30 14.80
N THR A 156 2.06 -13.59 15.15
CA THR A 156 2.86 -14.62 14.45
C THR A 156 2.46 -14.85 12.99
N CYS A 157 1.23 -14.49 12.61
CA CYS A 157 0.79 -14.53 11.22
C CYS A 157 1.45 -13.46 10.33
N GLY A 158 1.97 -12.39 10.92
CA GLY A 158 2.60 -11.25 10.24
C GLY A 158 1.62 -10.12 9.90
N GLU A 159 2.18 -8.92 9.81
CA GLU A 159 1.51 -7.66 9.51
C GLU A 159 2.48 -6.77 8.72
N ILE A 160 1.96 -6.01 7.75
CA ILE A 160 2.74 -5.04 6.98
C ILE A 160 1.97 -3.72 6.95
N ASP A 161 2.48 -2.74 7.68
CA ASP A 161 1.97 -1.37 7.67
C ASP A 161 2.62 -0.59 6.54
N ILE A 162 1.85 -0.30 5.48
CA ILE A 162 2.35 0.47 4.33
C ILE A 162 2.40 1.95 4.68
N MET A 163 1.38 2.42 5.39
CA MET A 163 1.27 3.79 5.88
C MET A 163 0.42 3.80 7.14
N GLU A 164 0.96 4.39 8.19
CA GLU A 164 0.21 4.85 9.35
C GLU A 164 0.55 6.30 9.61
N HIS A 165 -0.41 7.04 10.15
CA HIS A 165 -0.18 8.40 10.61
C HIS A 165 -0.92 8.62 11.92
N VAL A 166 -0.25 9.25 12.88
CA VAL A 166 -0.86 9.68 14.14
C VAL A 166 -1.08 11.17 14.04
N GLY A 167 -2.33 11.61 14.16
CA GLY A 167 -2.72 13.01 14.00
C GLY A 167 -2.25 13.96 15.12
N TYR A 168 -1.06 13.78 15.68
CA TYR A 168 -0.49 14.66 16.71
C TYR A 168 0.31 15.83 16.12
N ASP A 169 0.91 15.68 14.93
CA ASP A 169 1.67 16.73 14.22
C ASP A 169 1.14 16.90 12.76
N PRO A 170 0.26 17.89 12.50
CA PRO A 170 -0.59 17.98 11.30
C PRO A 170 -0.02 18.65 10.04
#